data_AF-A0A087T4N6-F1
#
_entry.id   AF-A0A087T4N6-F1
#
_cell.length_a   1.000
_cell.length_b   1.000
_cell.length_c   1.000
_cell.angle_alpha   90.00
_cell.angle_beta   90.00
_cell.angle_gamma   90.00
#
_symmetry.space_group_name_H-M   'P 1'
#
loop_
_entity.id
_entity.type
_entity.pdbx_description
1 polymer ?
#
loop_
_entity_poly.entity_id
_entity_poly.type
_entity_poly.pdbx_seq_one_letter_code
_entity_poly.pdbx_strand_id
1 'polypeptide(L)'
;MSLLLLHTALLRFITDSGSITLINAPLPSGQRYSYDELRMHERLMANIFVPLALTYISSAFVFLPTHERTSKAKLLQLMTGISAPLYWASMFLWDFLVHSVACLVFIIPFAMFTPYAFFFSHSEAIGTSVLMILLYGWASIPFSYLFSFLCKKG
;
A
#
# COMPACT_ATOMS: atom_id res chain seq x y z
N MET A 1 -2.03 21.29 43.86
CA MET A 1 -1.75 22.73 44.14
C MET A 1 -2.06 23.11 45.58
N SER A 2 -3.18 22.67 46.17
CA SER A 2 -3.50 22.92 47.59
C SER A 2 -2.42 22.45 48.58
N LEU A 3 -1.82 21.27 48.36
CA LEU A 3 -0.77 20.72 49.22
C LEU A 3 0.54 21.54 49.19
N LEU A 4 0.89 22.10 48.03
CA LEU A 4 2.02 23.03 47.92
C LEU A 4 1.74 24.31 48.70
N LEU A 5 0.53 24.88 48.54
CA LEU A 5 0.14 26.09 49.25
C LEU A 5 0.18 25.88 50.76
N LEU A 6 -0.28 24.72 51.26
CA LEU A 6 -0.17 24.35 52.66
C LEU A 6 1.29 24.32 53.14
N HIS A 7 2.19 23.66 52.41
CA HIS A 7 3.62 23.62 52.77
C HIS A 7 4.25 25.01 52.78
N THR A 8 3.91 25.87 51.82
CA THR A 8 4.40 27.25 51.79
C THR A 8 3.89 28.08 52.97
N ALA A 9 2.63 27.88 53.37
CA ALA A 9 2.04 28.58 54.52
C ALA A 9 2.68 28.13 55.84
N LEU A 10 2.91 26.82 56.01
CA LEU A 10 3.56 26.25 57.19
C LEU A 10 5.01 26.78 57.33
N LEU A 11 5.78 26.82 56.24
CA LEU A 11 7.14 27.37 56.24
C LEU A 11 7.20 28.85 56.59
N ARG A 12 6.22 29.63 56.12
CA ARG A 12 6.11 31.04 56.51
C ARG A 12 5.77 31.20 57.98
N PHE A 13 4.94 30.32 58.55
CA PHE A 13 4.61 30.36 59.97
C PHE A 13 5.81 30.09 60.89
N ILE A 14 6.75 29.23 60.47
CA ILE A 14 7.90 28.84 61.31
C ILE A 14 9.14 29.72 61.07
N THR A 15 9.38 30.16 59.82
CA THR A 15 10.66 30.78 59.41
C THR A 15 10.48 32.18 58.81
N ASP A 16 9.25 32.72 58.80
CA ASP A 16 8.87 34.09 58.38
C ASP A 16 9.23 34.49 56.92
N SER A 17 9.97 33.66 56.16
CA SER A 17 10.50 34.05 54.84
C SER A 17 10.70 32.91 53.82
N GLY A 18 10.17 31.71 54.05
CA GLY A 18 10.32 30.57 53.13
C GLY A 18 9.24 30.49 52.04
N SER A 19 9.61 30.06 50.82
CA SER A 19 8.67 29.71 49.74
C SER A 19 9.20 28.53 48.93
N ILE A 20 8.36 27.52 48.70
CA ILE A 20 8.67 26.33 47.91
C ILE A 20 7.86 26.37 46.62
N THR A 21 8.55 26.23 45.49
CA THR A 21 7.94 26.04 44.18
C THR A 21 8.06 24.57 43.78
N LEU A 22 6.93 23.91 43.52
CA LEU A 22 6.89 22.61 42.85
C LEU A 22 6.45 22.86 41.42
N ILE A 23 7.35 22.55 40.50
CA ILE A 23 7.00 22.37 39.11
C ILE A 23 6.82 20.88 38.86
N ASN A 24 5.69 20.50 38.26
CA ASN A 24 5.60 19.17 37.69
C ASN A 24 6.38 19.20 36.38
N ALA A 25 7.61 18.71 36.39
CA ALA A 25 8.36 18.42 35.17
C ALA A 25 7.95 17.01 34.73
N PRO A 26 7.03 16.85 33.75
CA PRO A 26 6.67 15.53 33.27
C PRO A 26 7.94 14.87 32.72
N LEU A 27 8.15 13.61 33.08
CA LEU A 27 9.16 12.78 32.44
C LEU A 27 8.98 12.87 30.92
N PRO A 28 10.06 12.96 30.12
CA PRO A 28 9.94 12.95 28.67
C PRO A 28 9.08 11.73 28.32
N SER A 29 7.91 12.01 27.76
CA SER A 29 6.92 11.01 27.45
C SER A 29 7.62 9.88 26.71
N GLY A 30 7.31 8.62 27.07
CA GLY A 30 7.59 7.47 26.22
C GLY A 30 6.82 7.52 24.89
N GLN A 31 6.52 8.73 24.37
CA GLN A 31 5.88 8.98 23.08
C GLN A 31 6.61 8.23 21.97
N ARG A 32 7.94 8.03 22.06
CA ARG A 32 8.67 7.14 21.16
C ARG A 32 8.06 5.73 21.10
N TYR A 33 7.75 5.12 22.25
CA TYR A 33 7.09 3.80 22.29
C TYR A 33 5.68 3.85 21.70
N SER A 34 4.88 4.86 22.01
CA SER A 34 3.51 4.97 21.46
C SER A 34 3.49 5.24 19.95
N TYR A 35 4.41 6.08 19.44
CA TYR A 35 4.58 6.32 18.01
C TYR A 35 5.17 5.12 17.28
N ASP A 36 6.10 4.38 17.91
CA ASP A 36 6.66 3.18 17.32
C ASP A 36 5.63 2.05 17.24
N GLU A 37 4.75 1.87 18.23
CA GLU A 37 3.65 0.91 18.16
C GLU A 37 2.63 1.26 17.07
N LEU A 38 2.22 2.54 16.98
CA LEU A 38 1.33 3.01 15.92
C LEU A 38 1.96 2.82 14.53
N ARG A 39 3.25 3.15 14.39
CA ARG A 39 3.98 2.99 13.12
C ARG A 39 4.21 1.52 12.77
N MET A 40 4.40 0.65 13.76
CA MET A 40 4.46 -0.79 13.54
C MET A 40 3.12 -1.33 13.05
N HIS A 41 2.01 -0.89 13.65
CA HIS A 41 0.67 -1.26 13.22
C HIS A 41 0.41 -0.84 11.77
N GLU A 42 0.69 0.41 11.41
CA GLU A 42 0.56 0.91 10.03
C GLU A 42 1.37 0.07 9.03
N ARG A 43 2.61 -0.29 9.36
CA ARG A 43 3.47 -1.13 8.50
C ARG A 43 2.92 -2.54 8.34
N LEU A 44 2.40 -3.14 9.41
CA LEU A 44 1.80 -4.48 9.36
C LEU A 44 0.55 -4.49 8.46
N MET A 45 -0.31 -3.48 8.61
CA MET A 45 -1.51 -3.36 7.76
C MET A 45 -1.12 -3.17 6.29
N ALA A 46 -0.18 -2.29 5.99
CA ALA A 46 0.32 -2.10 4.62
C ALA A 46 0.87 -3.41 4.02
N ASN A 47 1.65 -4.18 4.80
CA ASN A 47 2.22 -5.45 4.34
C ASN A 47 1.17 -6.53 4.03
N ILE A 48 -0.03 -6.47 4.63
CA ILE A 48 -1.10 -7.44 4.39
C ILE A 48 -2.00 -6.97 3.25
N PHE A 49 -2.42 -5.70 3.26
CA PHE A 49 -3.38 -5.18 2.30
C PHE A 49 -2.78 -4.89 0.92
N VAL A 50 -1.51 -4.49 0.83
CA VAL A 50 -0.86 -4.20 -0.46
C VAL A 50 -0.78 -5.45 -1.34
N PRO A 51 -0.23 -6.60 -0.88
CA PRO A 51 -0.21 -7.80 -1.70
C PRO A 51 -1.60 -8.31 -2.03
N LEU A 52 -2.57 -8.18 -1.12
CA LEU A 52 -3.95 -8.61 -1.34
C LEU A 52 -4.67 -7.79 -2.42
N ALA A 53 -4.43 -6.48 -2.48
CA ALA A 53 -4.92 -5.65 -3.56
C ALA A 53 -4.27 -6.00 -4.91
N LEU A 54 -2.94 -6.24 -4.91
CA LEU A 54 -2.21 -6.63 -6.12
C LEU A 54 -2.67 -7.99 -6.66
N THR A 55 -2.95 -8.98 -5.81
CA THR A 55 -3.48 -10.28 -6.25
C THR A 55 -4.89 -10.17 -6.79
N TYR A 56 -5.73 -9.31 -6.21
CA TYR A 56 -7.07 -9.02 -6.74
C TYR A 56 -7.01 -8.42 -8.14
N ILE A 57 -6.13 -7.44 -8.38
CA ILE A 57 -5.90 -6.85 -9.71
C ILE A 57 -5.42 -7.92 -10.69
N SER A 58 -4.45 -8.76 -10.29
CA SER A 58 -3.94 -9.85 -11.13
C SER A 58 -5.03 -10.87 -11.48
N SER A 59 -5.92 -11.19 -10.54
CA SER A 59 -7.08 -12.07 -10.79
C SER A 59 -8.07 -11.46 -11.79
N ALA A 60 -8.17 -10.13 -11.86
CA ALA A 60 -9.08 -9.45 -12.79
C ALA A 60 -8.73 -9.75 -14.26
N PHE A 61 -7.44 -9.94 -14.58
CA PHE A 61 -7.00 -10.23 -15.95
C PHE A 61 -7.50 -11.56 -16.51
N VAL A 62 -7.93 -12.49 -15.66
CA VAL A 62 -8.52 -13.77 -16.09
C VAL A 62 -9.96 -13.61 -16.60
N PHE A 63 -10.65 -12.51 -16.25
CA PHE A 63 -12.05 -12.29 -16.67
C PHE A 63 -12.20 -11.93 -18.15
N LEU A 64 -11.26 -11.18 -18.74
CA LEU A 64 -11.34 -10.80 -20.16
C LEU A 64 -11.21 -12.03 -21.10
N PRO A 65 -10.21 -12.93 -20.92
CA PRO A 65 -10.11 -14.16 -21.71
C PRO A 65 -11.31 -15.11 -21.52
N THR A 66 -11.92 -15.14 -20.34
CA THR A 66 -13.10 -15.98 -20.10
C THR A 66 -14.34 -15.43 -20.80
N HIS A 67 -14.54 -14.11 -20.83
CA HIS A 67 -15.61 -13.47 -21.59
C HIS A 67 -15.42 -13.59 -23.12
N GLU A 68 -14.18 -13.58 -23.61
CA GLU A 68 -13.90 -13.84 -25.02
C GLU A 68 -14.20 -15.30 -25.42
N ARG A 69 -14.01 -16.26 -24.50
CA ARG A 69 -14.36 -17.67 -24.74
C ARG A 69 -15.85 -17.89 -24.83
N THR A 70 -16.65 -17.22 -24.01
CA THR A 70 -18.12 -17.35 -24.04
C THR A 70 -18.72 -16.70 -25.29
N SER A 71 -18.16 -15.57 -25.73
CA SER A 71 -18.60 -14.86 -26.95
C SER A 71 -18.05 -15.43 -28.26
N LYS A 72 -17.06 -16.33 -28.21
CA LYS A 72 -16.31 -16.85 -29.38
C LYS A 72 -15.64 -15.75 -30.23
N ALA A 73 -15.37 -14.57 -29.67
CA ALA A 73 -14.81 -13.42 -30.39
C ALA A 73 -13.49 -13.76 -31.11
N LYS A 74 -12.65 -14.60 -30.50
CA LYS A 74 -11.41 -15.10 -31.09
C LYS A 74 -11.61 -15.85 -32.41
N LEU A 75 -12.68 -16.65 -32.52
CA LEU A 75 -13.00 -17.38 -33.76
C LEU A 75 -13.38 -16.39 -34.86
N LEU A 76 -14.14 -15.35 -34.50
CA LEU A 76 -14.58 -14.31 -35.42
C LEU A 76 -13.40 -13.52 -35.98
N GLN A 77 -12.46 -13.11 -35.11
CA GLN A 77 -11.25 -12.38 -35.53
C GLN A 77 -10.32 -13.25 -36.40
N LEU A 78 -10.25 -14.55 -36.15
CA LEU A 78 -9.48 -15.47 -36.98
C LEU A 78 -10.12 -15.70 -38.35
N MET A 79 -11.46 -15.70 -38.42
CA MET A 79 -12.21 -15.75 -39.69
C MET A 79 -12.02 -14.49 -40.55
N THR A 80 -11.69 -13.35 -39.94
CA THR A 80 -11.34 -12.12 -40.67
C THR A 80 -9.90 -12.07 -41.21
N GLY A 81 -9.14 -13.17 -41.08
CA GLY A 81 -7.78 -13.27 -41.65
C GLY A 81 -6.67 -12.65 -40.78
N ILE A 82 -6.98 -12.30 -39.52
CA ILE A 82 -5.98 -11.79 -38.58
C ILE A 82 -5.06 -12.94 -38.17
N SER A 83 -3.74 -12.72 -38.24
CA SER A 83 -2.77 -13.71 -37.83
C SER A 83 -2.84 -13.95 -36.31
N ALA A 84 -2.78 -15.22 -35.91
CA ALA A 84 -2.79 -15.61 -34.49
C ALA A 84 -1.78 -14.85 -33.59
N PRO A 85 -0.52 -14.60 -33.99
CA PRO A 85 0.42 -13.87 -33.14
C PRO A 85 0.03 -12.39 -32.94
N LEU A 86 -0.58 -11.74 -33.94
CA LEU A 86 -1.00 -10.35 -33.83
C LEU A 86 -2.15 -10.19 -32.83
N TYR A 87 -3.08 -11.15 -32.81
CA TYR A 87 -4.16 -11.21 -31.81
C TYR A 87 -3.60 -11.31 -30.39
N TRP A 88 -2.66 -12.24 -30.14
CA TRP A 88 -2.04 -12.40 -28.82
C TRP A 88 -1.24 -11.16 -28.39
N ALA A 89 -0.52 -10.52 -29.32
CA ALA A 89 0.22 -9.30 -29.05
C ALA A 89 -0.71 -8.13 -28.69
N SER A 90 -1.81 -7.96 -29.43
CA SER A 90 -2.82 -6.94 -29.15
C SER A 90 -3.48 -7.15 -27.78
N MET A 91 -3.80 -8.40 -27.45
CA MET A 91 -4.40 -8.74 -26.17
C MET A 91 -3.43 -8.48 -25.01
N PHE A 92 -2.17 -8.88 -25.15
CA PHE A 92 -1.13 -8.59 -24.15
C PHE A 92 -0.92 -7.09 -23.96
N LEU A 93 -0.89 -6.33 -25.05
CA LEU A 93 -0.74 -4.87 -25.00
C LEU A 93 -1.91 -4.21 -24.29
N TRP A 94 -3.14 -4.65 -24.58
CA TRP A 94 -4.35 -4.16 -23.94
C TRP A 94 -4.33 -4.43 -22.43
N ASP A 95 -4.01 -5.66 -22.02
CA ASP A 95 -3.92 -6.01 -20.60
C ASP A 95 -2.80 -5.23 -19.89
N PHE A 96 -1.66 -5.03 -20.55
CA PHE A 96 -0.57 -4.24 -20.01
C PHE A 96 -0.96 -2.77 -19.81
N LEU A 97 -1.73 -2.19 -20.74
CA LEU A 97 -2.28 -0.83 -20.59
C LEU A 97 -3.26 -0.75 -19.41
N VAL A 98 -4.18 -1.71 -19.29
CA VAL A 98 -5.11 -1.75 -18.15
C VAL A 98 -4.36 -1.91 -16.82
N HIS A 99 -3.35 -2.77 -16.76
CA HIS A 99 -2.47 -2.92 -15.60
C HIS A 99 -1.77 -1.60 -15.26
N SER A 100 -1.24 -0.89 -16.26
CA SER A 100 -0.56 0.39 -16.04
C SER A 100 -1.49 1.45 -15.43
N VAL A 101 -2.75 1.52 -15.88
CA VAL A 101 -3.77 2.42 -15.31
C VAL A 101 -4.13 2.00 -13.88
N ALA A 102 -4.31 0.70 -13.62
CA ALA A 102 -4.58 0.20 -12.28
C ALA A 102 -3.43 0.51 -11.31
N CYS A 103 -2.18 0.41 -11.76
CA CYS A 103 -1.00 0.79 -10.97
C CYS A 103 -1.02 2.27 -10.59
N LEU A 104 -1.35 3.15 -11.53
CA LEU A 104 -1.45 4.59 -11.27
C LEU A 104 -2.54 4.88 -10.22
N VAL A 105 -3.72 4.27 -10.37
CA VAL A 105 -4.81 4.41 -9.39
C VAL A 105 -4.41 3.87 -8.02
N PHE A 106 -3.67 2.76 -7.97
CA PHE A 106 -3.19 2.17 -6.73
C PHE A 106 -2.18 3.07 -6.00
N ILE A 107 -1.32 3.78 -6.72
CA ILE A 107 -0.30 4.66 -6.13
C ILE A 107 -0.90 5.92 -5.49
N ILE A 108 -2.02 6.43 -6.00
CA ILE A 108 -2.63 7.69 -5.54
C ILE A 108 -2.98 7.67 -4.04
N PRO A 109 -3.70 6.67 -3.49
CA PRO A 109 -3.96 6.58 -2.06
C PRO A 109 -2.68 6.52 -1.21
N PHE A 110 -1.66 5.75 -1.63
CA PHE A 110 -0.40 5.67 -0.88
C PHE A 110 0.33 7.01 -0.84
N ALA A 111 0.29 7.78 -1.93
CA ALA A 111 0.85 9.12 -1.98
C ALA A 111 0.10 10.11 -1.06
N MET A 112 -1.22 9.97 -0.93
CA MET A 112 -2.04 10.85 -0.08
C MET A 112 -1.97 10.50 1.41
N PHE A 113 -2.07 9.22 1.77
CA PHE A 113 -2.19 8.80 3.17
C PHE A 113 -0.84 8.57 3.88
N THR A 114 0.25 8.32 3.14
CA THR A 114 1.52 7.94 3.79
C THR A 114 2.76 8.51 3.08
N PRO A 115 2.91 9.85 2.99
CA PRO A 115 4.04 10.46 2.29
C PRO A 115 5.39 10.10 2.93
N TYR A 116 5.44 9.87 4.24
CA TYR A 116 6.70 9.65 4.97
C TYR A 116 7.21 8.20 4.93
N ALA A 117 6.33 7.21 4.87
CA ALA A 117 6.72 5.79 4.92
C ALA A 117 7.13 5.23 3.56
N PHE A 118 6.57 5.77 2.47
CA PHE A 118 6.79 5.26 1.11
C PHE A 118 7.63 6.20 0.25
N PHE A 119 7.52 7.52 0.42
CA PHE A 119 8.14 8.51 -0.48
C PHE A 119 9.34 9.27 0.10
N PHE A 120 9.43 9.47 1.42
CA PHE A 120 10.38 10.45 1.97
C PHE A 120 11.70 9.89 2.51
N SER A 121 11.83 8.57 2.75
CA SER A 121 13.02 8.07 3.44
C SER A 121 14.27 8.02 2.55
N HIS A 122 14.14 7.69 1.25
CA HIS A 122 15.19 7.74 0.22
C HIS A 122 14.53 8.01 -1.15
N SER A 123 14.98 9.05 -1.88
CA SER A 123 14.41 9.44 -3.20
C SER A 123 14.41 8.31 -4.24
N GLU A 124 15.24 7.30 -4.05
CA GLU A 124 15.46 6.18 -4.96
C GLU A 124 14.39 5.07 -4.80
N ALA A 125 13.76 4.98 -3.62
CA ALA A 125 12.82 3.90 -3.29
C ALA A 125 11.49 3.98 -4.07
N ILE A 126 11.11 5.18 -4.52
CA ILE A 126 9.89 5.40 -5.30
C ILE A 126 10.02 4.76 -6.68
N GLY A 127 11.16 4.99 -7.35
CA GLY A 127 11.43 4.37 -8.65
C GLY A 127 11.43 2.85 -8.55
N THR A 128 12.06 2.29 -7.51
CA THR A 128 12.12 0.84 -7.29
C THR A 128 10.73 0.24 -7.02
N SER A 129 9.89 0.89 -6.22
CA SER A 129 8.54 0.37 -5.91
C SER A 129 7.61 0.38 -7.12
N VAL A 130 7.61 1.47 -7.91
CA VAL A 130 6.85 1.55 -9.17
C VAL A 130 7.34 0.50 -10.16
N LEU A 131 8.66 0.35 -10.30
CA LEU A 131 9.26 -0.64 -11.18
C LEU A 131 8.88 -2.08 -10.77
N MET A 132 8.89 -2.40 -9.47
CA MET A 132 8.48 -3.71 -8.97
C MET A 132 7.01 -4.02 -9.29
N ILE A 133 6.10 -3.06 -9.15
CA ILE A 133 4.67 -3.24 -9.46
C ILE A 133 4.45 -3.42 -10.98
N LEU A 134 5.21 -2.71 -11.82
CA LEU A 134 5.18 -2.91 -13.28
C LEU A 134 5.75 -4.27 -13.69
N LEU A 135 6.88 -4.69 -13.10
CA LEU A 135 7.48 -6.00 -13.35
C LEU A 135 6.56 -7.14 -12.91
N TYR A 136 5.83 -6.95 -11.81
CA TYR A 136 4.80 -7.88 -11.35
C TYR A 136 3.68 -8.05 -12.39
N GLY A 137 3.21 -6.96 -13.00
CA GLY A 137 2.27 -7.03 -14.12
C GLY A 137 2.82 -7.81 -15.30
N TRP A 138 4.05 -7.47 -15.70
CA TRP A 138 4.73 -8.13 -16.83
C TRP A 138 4.89 -9.65 -16.62
N ALA A 139 5.13 -10.10 -15.39
CA ALA A 139 5.26 -11.53 -15.08
C ALA A 139 3.91 -12.23 -14.89
N SER A 140 2.93 -11.57 -14.28
CA SER A 140 1.63 -12.17 -13.96
C SER A 140 0.73 -12.37 -15.17
N ILE A 141 0.72 -11.44 -16.13
CA ILE A 141 -0.06 -11.54 -17.37
C ILE A 141 0.29 -12.81 -18.17
N PRO A 142 1.54 -13.09 -18.58
CA PRO A 142 1.88 -14.30 -19.33
C PRO A 142 1.69 -15.57 -18.50
N PHE A 143 1.87 -15.50 -17.18
CA PHE A 143 1.58 -16.62 -16.29
C PHE A 143 0.07 -16.97 -16.27
N SER A 144 -0.80 -15.96 -16.25
CA SER A 144 -2.26 -16.15 -16.34
C SER A 144 -2.66 -16.80 -17.67
N TYR A 145 -2.01 -16.42 -18.77
CA TYR A 145 -2.21 -17.04 -20.07
C TYR A 145 -1.77 -18.51 -20.06
N LEU A 146 -0.59 -18.81 -19.50
CA LEU A 146 -0.10 -20.18 -19.37
C LEU A 146 -1.08 -21.06 -18.57
N PHE A 147 -1.59 -20.54 -17.46
CA PHE A 147 -2.58 -21.24 -16.62
C PHE A 147 -3.91 -21.46 -17.34
N SER A 148 -4.36 -20.46 -18.12
CA SER A 148 -5.56 -20.52 -18.94
C SER A 148 -5.48 -21.59 -20.05
N PHE A 149 -4.27 -21.90 -20.54
CA PHE A 149 -4.04 -23.03 -21.46
C PHE A 149 -3.95 -24.38 -20.73
N LEU A 150 -3.29 -24.42 -19.57
CA LEU A 150 -3.15 -25.64 -18.75
C LEU A 150 -4.50 -26.14 -18.24
N CYS A 151 -5.40 -25.23 -17.88
CA CYS A 151 -6.75 -25.54 -17.42
C CYS A 151 -7.69 -26.00 -18.57
N LYS A 152 -7.19 -26.09 -19.82
CA LYS A 152 -7.93 -26.63 -20.97
C LYS A 152 -7.83 -28.16 -21.08
N LYS A 153 -7.79 -28.89 -19.96
CA LYS A 153 -7.83 -30.35 -19.90
C LYS A 153 -9.12 -30.82 -19.25
N GLY A 154 -9.98 -31.47 -20.04
CA GLY A 154 -11.25 -32.08 -19.63
C GLY A 154 -12.37 -31.70 -20.58
#